data_AF-H2YIF2-F1
#
_entry.id   AF-H2YIF2-F1
#
_cell.length_a   1.000
_cell.length_b   1.000
_cell.length_c   1.000
_cell.angle_alpha   90.00
_cell.angle_beta   90.00
_cell.angle_gamma   90.00
#
_symmetry.space_group_name_H-M   'P 1'
#
loop_
_entity.id
_entity.type
_entity.pdbx_description
1 polymer ?
#
loop_
_entity_poly.entity_id
_entity_poly.type
_entity_poly.pdbx_seq_one_letter_code
_entity_poly.pdbx_strand_id
1 'polypeptide(L)'
;MLDETNSIKRNDYDKVSNDLRNGLRSIEWDLEDLDETIGIVESNPTKFRIDASELGTRREFISATRTRVQEMKNELSNPQTKAKADKLLRNNLLQNGLSHKNDRHSRVKITNENENNAFLDDHQQKQQLIIKEQDDQLELVADSVGMLKNMSRSIGNELDEQAVMLDGLGHEMETTQNRMDTLLRKMAKVTKMSSGTPTVVRHLY
;
A
#
# COMPACT_ATOMS: atom_id res chain seq x y z
N MET A 1 8.38 23.67 -29.99
CA MET A 1 9.77 23.22 -29.70
C MET A 1 10.20 23.50 -28.26
N LEU A 2 10.37 24.74 -27.77
CA LEU A 2 10.81 24.96 -26.37
C LEU A 2 9.72 24.66 -25.33
N ASP A 3 8.46 24.91 -25.65
CA ASP A 3 7.32 24.60 -24.78
C ASP A 3 7.09 23.08 -24.62
N GLU A 4 7.27 22.32 -25.70
CA GLU A 4 7.32 20.85 -25.66
C GLU A 4 8.43 20.35 -24.76
N THR A 5 9.66 20.89 -24.84
CA THR A 5 10.77 20.40 -24.01
C THR A 5 10.57 20.63 -22.51
N ASN A 6 9.84 21.68 -22.11
CA ASN A 6 9.52 21.93 -20.71
C ASN A 6 8.33 21.09 -20.23
N SER A 7 7.32 20.89 -21.08
CA SER A 7 6.22 19.97 -20.82
C SER A 7 6.72 18.52 -20.67
N ILE A 8 7.67 18.10 -21.50
CA ILE A 8 8.31 16.78 -21.44
C ILE A 8 9.06 16.59 -20.11
N LYS A 9 9.88 17.57 -19.69
CA LYS A 9 10.64 17.47 -18.41
C LYS A 9 9.76 17.45 -17.16
N ARG A 10 8.61 18.14 -17.20
CA ARG A 10 7.63 18.11 -16.10
C ARG A 10 6.92 16.76 -16.04
N ASN A 11 6.53 16.22 -17.21
CA ASN A 11 5.95 14.90 -17.31
C ASN A 11 6.91 13.80 -16.82
N ASP A 12 8.18 13.88 -17.20
CA ASP A 12 9.23 12.95 -16.73
C ASP A 12 9.41 13.01 -15.21
N TYR A 13 9.36 14.22 -14.61
CA TYR A 13 9.44 14.38 -13.16
C TYR A 13 8.23 13.77 -12.45
N ASP A 14 7.03 14.02 -12.95
CA ASP A 14 5.79 13.49 -12.37
C ASP A 14 5.74 11.96 -12.48
N LYS A 15 6.18 11.40 -13.61
CA LYS A 15 6.34 9.95 -13.82
C LYS A 15 7.33 9.33 -12.84
N VAL A 16 8.55 9.86 -12.75
CA VAL A 16 9.57 9.37 -11.80
C VAL A 16 9.10 9.51 -10.34
N SER A 17 8.39 10.60 -10.03
CA SER A 17 7.79 10.81 -8.71
C SER A 17 6.72 9.76 -8.41
N ASN A 18 5.93 9.33 -9.40
CA ASN A 18 4.93 8.28 -9.24
C ASN A 18 5.56 6.90 -9.06
N ASP A 19 6.54 6.55 -9.92
CA ASP A 19 7.28 5.29 -9.83
C ASP A 19 7.94 5.14 -8.44
N LEU A 20 8.52 6.23 -7.92
CA LEU A 20 9.09 6.25 -6.57
C LEU A 20 8.02 6.04 -5.50
N ARG A 21 6.82 6.66 -5.60
CA ARG A 21 5.73 6.43 -4.64
C ARG A 21 5.28 4.98 -4.64
N ASN A 22 5.19 4.37 -5.81
CA ASN A 22 4.79 2.98 -5.96
C ASN A 22 5.84 2.04 -5.35
N GLY A 23 7.13 2.29 -5.62
CA GLY A 23 8.23 1.54 -5.01
C GLY A 23 8.25 1.67 -3.48
N LEU A 24 8.07 2.88 -2.95
CA LEU A 24 8.01 3.10 -1.50
C LEU A 24 6.82 2.37 -0.86
N ARG A 25 5.66 2.34 -1.51
CA ARG A 25 4.48 1.60 -1.03
C ARG A 25 4.70 0.08 -1.05
N SER A 26 5.38 -0.45 -2.07
CA SER A 26 5.75 -1.88 -2.11
C SER A 26 6.62 -2.25 -0.90
N ILE A 27 7.61 -1.41 -0.58
CA ILE A 27 8.47 -1.61 0.58
C ILE A 27 7.67 -1.56 1.88
N GLU A 28 6.64 -0.71 1.98
CA GLU A 28 5.78 -0.67 3.17
C GLU A 28 5.07 -2.00 3.43
N TRP A 29 4.60 -2.68 2.39
CA TRP A 29 4.01 -4.03 2.53
C TRP A 29 5.06 -5.08 2.88
N ASP A 30 6.21 -5.07 2.21
CA ASP A 30 7.29 -6.01 2.56
C ASP A 30 7.70 -5.88 4.04
N LEU A 31 7.67 -4.66 4.58
CA LEU A 31 7.95 -4.39 6.00
C LEU A 31 6.81 -4.79 6.94
N GLU A 32 5.58 -4.90 6.46
CA GLU A 32 4.44 -5.42 7.21
C GLU A 32 4.55 -6.95 7.33
N ASP A 33 4.76 -7.64 6.21
CA ASP A 33 5.00 -9.08 6.15
C ASP A 33 6.18 -9.50 7.03
N LEU A 34 7.30 -8.76 6.96
CA LEU A 34 8.47 -9.04 7.79
C LEU A 34 8.18 -8.90 9.29
N ASP A 35 7.32 -7.95 9.69
CA ASP A 35 6.94 -7.76 11.10
C ASP A 35 6.04 -8.90 11.58
N GLU A 36 5.11 -9.35 10.73
CA GLU A 36 4.28 -10.53 11.00
C GLU A 36 5.15 -11.80 11.16
N THR A 37 6.14 -12.00 10.29
CA THR A 37 7.05 -13.15 10.41
C THR A 37 7.84 -13.13 11.72
N ILE A 38 8.22 -11.95 12.22
CA ILE A 38 8.84 -11.83 13.54
C ILE A 38 7.84 -12.26 14.63
N GLY A 39 6.59 -11.81 14.57
CA GLY A 39 5.54 -12.22 15.51
C GLY A 39 5.29 -13.74 15.51
N ILE A 40 5.33 -14.38 14.33
CA ILE A 40 5.20 -15.84 14.18
C ILE A 40 6.39 -16.57 14.84
N VAL A 41 7.62 -16.08 14.60
CA VAL A 41 8.84 -16.67 15.19
C VAL A 41 8.80 -16.58 16.71
N GLU A 42 8.39 -15.43 17.26
CA GLU A 42 8.25 -15.23 18.70
C GLU A 42 7.18 -16.11 19.34
N SER A 43 6.10 -16.37 18.61
CA SER A 43 5.01 -17.23 19.07
C SER A 43 5.41 -18.72 19.10
N ASN A 44 6.44 -19.13 18.35
CA ASN A 44 6.91 -20.52 18.35
C ASN A 44 8.45 -20.66 18.35
N PRO A 45 9.13 -20.29 19.45
CA PRO A 45 10.60 -20.24 19.49
C PRO A 45 11.26 -21.62 19.26
N THR A 46 10.61 -22.70 19.69
CA THR A 46 11.15 -24.07 19.61
C THR A 46 11.19 -24.61 18.18
N LYS A 47 10.28 -24.15 17.31
CA LYS A 47 10.22 -24.53 15.90
C LYS A 47 11.29 -23.83 15.06
N PHE A 48 11.53 -22.55 15.32
CA PHE A 48 12.40 -21.72 14.47
C PHE A 48 13.85 -21.62 14.96
N ARG A 49 14.12 -21.85 16.26
CA ARG A 49 15.48 -21.82 16.84
C ARG A 49 16.28 -20.55 16.48
N ILE A 50 15.59 -19.41 16.37
CA ILE A 50 16.20 -18.10 16.14
C ILE A 50 16.54 -17.48 17.50
N ASP A 51 17.73 -16.89 17.60
CA ASP A 51 18.19 -16.26 18.84
C ASP A 51 17.48 -14.92 19.09
N ALA A 52 17.33 -14.57 20.38
CA ALA A 52 16.70 -13.31 20.78
C ALA A 52 17.48 -12.08 20.28
N SER A 53 18.81 -12.17 20.18
CA SER A 53 19.64 -11.10 19.61
C SER A 53 19.35 -10.90 18.12
N GLU A 54 19.14 -12.00 17.38
CA GLU A 54 18.85 -11.95 15.95
C GLU A 54 17.47 -11.33 15.69
N LEU A 55 16.45 -11.69 16.48
CA LEU A 55 15.13 -11.05 16.44
C LEU A 55 15.21 -9.54 16.73
N GLY A 56 16.06 -9.13 17.68
CA GLY A 56 16.35 -7.73 17.95
C GLY A 56 16.89 -6.99 16.72
N THR A 57 17.90 -7.56 16.05
CA THR A 57 18.45 -6.98 14.81
C THR A 57 17.41 -6.89 13.70
N ARG A 58 16.53 -7.90 13.55
CA ARG A 58 15.45 -7.88 12.55
C ARG A 58 14.44 -6.75 12.83
N ARG A 59 14.06 -6.54 14.09
CA ARG A 59 13.20 -5.42 14.49
C ARG A 59 13.83 -4.07 14.22
N GLU A 60 15.11 -3.92 14.54
CA GLU A 60 15.86 -2.69 14.28
C GLU A 60 15.91 -2.38 12.77
N PHE A 61 16.15 -3.41 11.94
CA PHE A 61 16.13 -3.26 10.49
C PHE A 61 14.77 -2.78 9.97
N ILE A 62 13.67 -3.38 10.42
CA ILE A 62 12.31 -2.97 10.03
C ILE A 62 12.05 -1.52 10.45
N SER A 63 12.36 -1.18 11.70
CA SER A 63 12.18 0.17 12.24
C SER A 63 12.98 1.22 11.46
N ALA A 64 14.27 0.98 11.24
CA ALA A 64 15.15 1.87 10.49
C ALA A 64 14.68 2.07 9.04
N THR A 65 14.24 0.99 8.39
CA THR A 65 13.74 1.05 7.02
C THR A 65 12.41 1.81 6.94
N ARG A 66 11.48 1.61 7.90
CA ARG A 66 10.25 2.41 8.01
C ARG A 66 10.55 3.90 8.15
N THR A 67 11.51 4.28 9.01
CA THR A 67 11.94 5.68 9.15
C THR A 67 12.46 6.24 7.82
N ARG A 68 13.31 5.49 7.12
CA ARG A 68 13.89 5.94 5.85
C ARG A 68 12.87 6.07 4.72
N VAL A 69 11.90 5.15 4.66
CA VAL A 69 10.76 5.25 3.73
C VAL A 69 9.93 6.50 4.03
N GLN A 70 9.66 6.79 5.30
CA GLN A 70 8.93 7.99 5.71
C GLN A 70 9.69 9.27 5.34
N GLU A 71 11.01 9.32 5.53
CA GLU A 71 11.85 10.44 5.10
C GLU A 71 11.72 10.69 3.59
N MET A 72 11.83 9.65 2.77
CA MET A 72 11.69 9.77 1.31
C MET A 72 10.28 10.24 0.90
N LYS A 73 9.23 9.76 1.58
CA LYS A 73 7.85 10.23 1.36
C LYS A 73 7.68 11.70 1.72
N ASN A 74 8.32 12.15 2.80
CA ASN A 74 8.28 13.56 3.23
C ASN A 74 9.01 14.46 2.23
N GLU A 75 10.18 14.06 1.72
CA GLU A 75 10.92 14.80 0.70
C GLU A 75 10.13 14.93 -0.61
N LEU A 76 9.45 13.85 -1.02
CA LEU A 76 8.61 13.83 -2.21
C LEU A 76 7.31 14.64 -2.07
N SER A 77 6.86 14.86 -0.83
CA SER A 77 5.70 15.67 -0.50
C SER A 77 6.04 17.13 -0.25
N ASN A 78 7.33 17.50 -0.16
CA ASN A 78 7.76 18.85 0.15
C ASN A 78 7.41 19.82 -1.01
N PRO A 79 6.58 20.86 -0.78
CA PRO A 79 6.20 21.83 -1.81
C PRO A 79 7.40 22.67 -2.31
N GLN A 80 8.52 22.72 -1.57
CA GLN A 80 9.73 23.42 -2.00
C GLN A 80 10.40 22.76 -3.22
N THR A 81 10.26 21.45 -3.39
CA THR A 81 10.79 20.69 -4.53
C THR A 81 10.00 21.03 -5.80
N LYS A 82 8.66 21.12 -5.68
CA LYS A 82 7.78 21.59 -6.76
C LYS A 82 7.95 23.09 -7.06
N ALA A 83 8.06 23.93 -6.03
CA ALA A 83 8.21 25.37 -6.19
C ALA A 83 9.56 25.78 -6.83
N LYS A 84 10.64 25.02 -6.60
CA LYS A 84 11.93 25.25 -7.29
C LYS A 84 11.83 24.99 -8.80
N ALA A 85 11.09 23.97 -9.20
CA ALA A 85 10.81 23.69 -10.62
C ALA A 85 9.97 24.81 -11.25
N ASP A 86 8.90 25.24 -10.57
CA ASP A 86 8.04 26.33 -11.07
C ASP A 86 8.75 27.70 -11.10
N LYS A 87 9.66 27.99 -10.16
CA LYS A 87 10.40 29.26 -10.10
C LYS A 87 11.44 29.40 -11.23
N LEU A 88 12.04 28.29 -11.67
CA LEU A 88 12.93 28.27 -12.83
C LEU A 88 12.15 28.46 -14.14
N LEU A 89 10.91 27.98 -14.19
CA LEU A 89 10.00 28.16 -15.33
C LEU A 89 9.58 29.63 -15.47
N ARG A 90 9.12 30.24 -14.38
CA ARG A 90 8.52 31.58 -14.38
C ARG A 90 9.49 32.72 -14.70
N ASN A 91 10.78 32.56 -14.38
CA ASN A 91 11.80 33.55 -14.74
C ASN A 91 12.06 33.65 -16.25
N ASN A 92 11.76 32.62 -17.04
CA ASN A 92 11.94 32.66 -18.51
C ASN A 92 10.77 33.31 -19.25
N LEU A 93 9.58 33.42 -18.65
CA LEU A 93 8.38 33.98 -19.29
C LEU A 93 8.29 35.51 -19.21
N LEU A 94 8.97 36.15 -18.24
CA LEU A 94 8.79 37.57 -17.92
C LEU A 94 9.68 38.54 -18.74
N GLN A 95 10.53 38.03 -19.65
CA GLN A 95 11.51 38.86 -20.38
C GLN A 95 11.01 39.45 -21.71
N ASN A 96 9.83 39.06 -22.22
CA ASN A 96 9.46 39.32 -23.63
C ASN A 96 8.17 40.12 -23.88
N GLY A 97 7.58 40.75 -22.87
CA GLY A 97 6.25 41.37 -22.97
C GLY A 97 6.21 42.90 -22.98
N LEU A 98 6.96 43.58 -23.86
CA LEU A 98 6.87 45.04 -24.01
C LEU A 98 6.83 45.47 -25.49
N SER A 99 5.66 45.48 -26.12
CA SER A 99 5.40 46.50 -27.16
C SER A 99 3.96 46.59 -27.67
N HIS A 100 3.59 47.85 -27.91
CA HIS A 100 2.68 48.37 -28.93
C HIS A 100 1.26 48.84 -28.52
N LYS A 101 1.16 50.18 -28.56
CA LYS A 101 -0.03 51.02 -28.43
C LYS A 101 -0.56 51.41 -29.82
N ASN A 102 -1.86 51.74 -29.83
CA ASN A 102 -2.65 52.51 -30.81
C ASN A 102 -3.27 51.75 -31.98
N ASP A 103 -4.60 51.57 -31.95
CA ASP A 103 -5.53 52.37 -32.77
C ASP A 103 -6.97 52.18 -32.21
N ARG A 104 -7.83 53.19 -32.11
CA ARG A 104 -8.94 53.17 -31.10
C ARG A 104 -10.39 53.14 -31.61
N HIS A 105 -10.69 53.17 -32.91
CA HIS A 105 -12.11 53.26 -33.33
C HIS A 105 -12.58 52.29 -34.43
N SER A 106 -11.73 51.90 -35.39
CA SER A 106 -11.96 50.74 -36.27
C SER A 106 -11.59 49.42 -35.57
N ARG A 107 -10.72 49.50 -34.55
CA ARG A 107 -10.30 48.39 -33.70
C ARG A 107 -11.47 47.80 -32.94
N VAL A 108 -12.43 48.57 -32.40
CA VAL A 108 -13.43 48.06 -31.43
C VAL A 108 -14.34 46.95 -32.00
N LYS A 109 -14.64 46.96 -33.31
CA LYS A 109 -15.51 45.94 -33.93
C LYS A 109 -14.73 44.70 -34.36
N ILE A 110 -13.56 44.91 -34.98
CA ILE A 110 -12.61 43.85 -35.33
C ILE A 110 -11.99 43.24 -34.07
N THR A 111 -11.83 43.99 -32.99
CA THR A 111 -11.40 43.51 -31.68
C THR A 111 -12.52 42.79 -30.99
N ASN A 112 -13.79 43.21 -31.06
CA ASN A 112 -14.85 42.38 -30.46
C ASN A 112 -14.93 41.02 -31.15
N GLU A 113 -14.85 40.95 -32.49
CA GLU A 113 -14.85 39.68 -33.22
C GLU A 113 -13.54 38.89 -33.02
N ASN A 114 -12.37 39.53 -33.01
CA ASN A 114 -11.09 38.88 -32.74
C ASN A 114 -10.88 38.52 -31.26
N GLU A 115 -11.41 39.29 -30.32
CA GLU A 115 -11.40 39.01 -28.87
C GLU A 115 -12.36 37.87 -28.58
N ASN A 116 -13.51 37.79 -29.26
CA ASN A 116 -14.41 36.65 -29.15
C ASN A 116 -13.81 35.38 -29.78
N ASN A 117 -13.17 35.49 -30.95
CA ASN A 117 -12.46 34.36 -31.57
C ASN A 117 -11.20 33.96 -30.75
N ALA A 118 -10.45 34.92 -30.22
CA ALA A 118 -9.31 34.63 -29.34
C ALA A 118 -9.75 34.08 -27.99
N PHE A 119 -10.91 34.50 -27.47
CA PHE A 119 -11.52 33.94 -26.27
C PHE A 119 -11.99 32.51 -26.53
N LEU A 120 -12.62 32.24 -27.68
CA LEU A 120 -13.00 30.89 -28.08
C LEU A 120 -11.78 29.98 -28.27
N ASP A 121 -10.72 30.47 -28.91
CA ASP A 121 -9.48 29.72 -29.14
C ASP A 121 -8.71 29.48 -27.83
N ASP A 122 -8.59 30.49 -26.95
CA ASP A 122 -8.03 30.35 -25.60
C ASP A 122 -8.85 29.38 -24.75
N HIS A 123 -10.19 29.44 -24.85
CA HIS A 123 -11.06 28.51 -24.14
C HIS A 123 -10.94 27.09 -24.67
N GLN A 124 -10.84 26.91 -26.00
CA GLN A 124 -10.63 25.61 -26.63
C GLN A 124 -9.26 25.02 -26.28
N GLN A 125 -8.20 25.84 -26.27
CA GLN A 125 -6.87 25.42 -25.81
C GLN A 125 -6.89 25.03 -24.32
N LYS A 126 -7.54 25.83 -23.47
CA LYS A 126 -7.70 25.48 -22.04
C LYS A 126 -8.44 24.17 -21.85
N GLN A 127 -9.53 23.94 -22.59
CA GLN A 127 -10.27 22.68 -22.53
C GLN A 127 -9.41 21.49 -22.98
N GLN A 128 -8.59 21.65 -24.03
CA GLN A 128 -7.64 20.59 -24.44
C GLN A 128 -6.59 20.29 -23.37
N LEU A 129 -6.07 21.31 -22.67
CA LEU A 129 -5.15 21.12 -21.56
C LEU A 129 -5.82 20.41 -20.37
N ILE A 130 -7.07 20.76 -20.06
CA ILE A 130 -7.85 20.12 -18.99
C ILE A 130 -8.11 18.65 -19.32
N ILE A 131 -8.48 18.32 -20.57
CA ILE A 131 -8.71 16.93 -21.00
C ILE A 131 -7.41 16.12 -20.88
N LYS A 132 -6.29 16.70 -21.32
CA LYS A 132 -4.99 16.03 -21.22
C LYS A 132 -4.59 15.78 -19.76
N GLU A 133 -4.78 16.76 -18.88
CA GLU A 133 -4.51 16.59 -17.44
C GLU A 133 -5.43 15.54 -16.81
N GLN A 134 -6.69 15.45 -17.26
CA GLN A 134 -7.61 14.41 -16.82
C GLN A 134 -7.20 13.01 -17.31
N ASP A 135 -6.71 12.88 -18.55
CA ASP A 135 -6.20 11.61 -19.06
C ASP A 135 -4.98 11.14 -18.25
N ASP A 136 -4.05 12.04 -17.93
CA ASP A 136 -2.90 11.74 -17.07
C ASP A 136 -3.36 11.31 -15.65
N GLN A 137 -4.43 11.93 -15.12
CA GLN A 137 -5.03 11.52 -13.84
C GLN A 137 -5.72 10.16 -13.92
N LEU A 138 -6.36 9.82 -15.03
CA LEU A 138 -7.00 8.52 -15.24
C LEU A 138 -5.95 7.40 -15.33
N GLU A 139 -4.78 7.67 -15.92
CA GLU A 139 -3.65 6.73 -15.92
C GLU A 139 -3.17 6.44 -14.49
N LEU A 140 -3.03 7.48 -13.66
CA LEU A 140 -2.67 7.32 -12.24
C LEU A 140 -3.70 6.48 -11.46
N VAL A 141 -4.99 6.71 -11.72
CA VAL A 141 -6.07 5.93 -11.12
C VAL A 141 -6.03 4.49 -11.63
N ALA A 142 -5.75 4.27 -12.91
CA ALA A 142 -5.62 2.93 -13.48
C ALA A 142 -4.46 2.15 -12.87
N ASP A 143 -3.31 2.77 -12.64
CA ASP A 143 -2.17 2.19 -11.92
C ASP A 143 -2.55 1.80 -10.50
N SER A 144 -3.27 2.69 -9.79
CA SER A 144 -3.75 2.45 -8.44
C SER A 144 -4.73 1.28 -8.39
N VAL A 145 -5.62 1.15 -9.38
CA VAL A 145 -6.54 0.01 -9.54
C VAL A 145 -5.77 -1.27 -9.88
N GLY A 146 -4.72 -1.21 -10.70
CA GLY A 146 -3.84 -2.33 -11.00
C GLY A 146 -3.16 -2.88 -9.74
N MET A 147 -2.70 -1.99 -8.87
CA MET A 147 -2.14 -2.37 -7.57
C MET A 147 -3.20 -2.96 -6.64
N LEU A 148 -4.39 -2.33 -6.52
CA LEU A 148 -5.50 -2.89 -5.73
C LEU A 148 -5.90 -4.29 -6.20
N LYS A 149 -5.86 -4.56 -7.50
CA LYS A 149 -6.10 -5.89 -8.07
C LYS A 149 -5.04 -6.89 -7.63
N ASN A 150 -3.76 -6.49 -7.61
CA ASN A 150 -2.68 -7.35 -7.12
C ASN A 150 -2.83 -7.62 -5.62
N MET A 151 -3.14 -6.61 -4.81
CA MET A 151 -3.44 -6.78 -3.38
C MET A 151 -4.61 -7.73 -3.16
N SER A 152 -5.73 -7.52 -3.87
CA SER A 152 -6.90 -8.36 -3.76
C SER A 152 -6.60 -9.81 -4.12
N ARG A 153 -5.67 -10.05 -5.05
CA ARG A 153 -5.22 -11.40 -5.39
C ARG A 153 -4.37 -12.00 -4.28
N SER A 154 -3.41 -11.26 -3.71
CA SER A 154 -2.60 -11.74 -2.58
C SER A 154 -3.46 -12.04 -1.35
N ILE A 155 -4.40 -11.14 -1.00
CA ILE A 155 -5.38 -11.36 0.07
C ILE A 155 -6.22 -12.61 -0.23
N GLY A 156 -6.67 -12.80 -1.47
CA GLY A 156 -7.41 -13.99 -1.87
C GLY A 156 -6.61 -15.28 -1.65
N ASN A 157 -5.35 -15.30 -2.06
CA ASN A 157 -4.47 -16.46 -1.86
C ASN A 157 -4.23 -16.74 -0.36
N GLU A 158 -3.99 -15.70 0.45
CA GLU A 158 -3.80 -15.85 1.89
C GLU A 158 -5.07 -16.37 2.59
N LEU A 159 -6.24 -15.88 2.18
CA LEU A 159 -7.52 -16.40 2.68
C LEU A 159 -7.74 -17.88 2.29
N ASP A 160 -7.36 -18.28 1.08
CA ASP A 160 -7.41 -19.67 0.64
C ASP A 160 -6.43 -20.55 1.44
N GLU A 161 -5.21 -20.06 1.72
CA GLU A 161 -4.24 -20.75 2.57
C GLU A 161 -4.75 -20.89 4.01
N GLN A 162 -5.32 -19.81 4.58
CA GLN A 162 -5.95 -19.84 5.90
C GLN A 162 -7.15 -20.79 5.95
N ALA A 163 -7.95 -20.90 4.89
CA ALA A 163 -9.04 -21.86 4.82
C ALA A 163 -8.54 -23.31 4.91
N VAL A 164 -7.43 -23.62 4.24
CA VAL A 164 -6.76 -24.93 4.35
C VAL A 164 -6.19 -25.15 5.75
N MET A 165 -5.58 -24.14 6.37
CA MET A 165 -5.07 -24.24 7.74
C MET A 165 -6.20 -24.47 8.76
N LEU A 166 -7.35 -23.81 8.59
CA LEU A 166 -8.52 -23.99 9.46
C LEU A 166 -9.14 -25.38 9.33
N ASP A 167 -9.16 -25.96 8.13
CA ASP A 167 -9.59 -27.35 7.93
C ASP A 167 -8.66 -28.33 8.68
N GLY A 168 -7.35 -28.11 8.59
CA GLY A 168 -6.35 -28.86 9.36
C GLY A 168 -6.57 -28.74 10.88
N LEU A 169 -6.83 -27.54 11.38
CA LEU A 169 -7.16 -27.31 12.79
C LEU A 169 -8.46 -28.04 13.20
N GLY A 170 -9.47 -28.04 12.32
CA GLY A 170 -10.71 -28.78 12.53
C GLY A 170 -10.47 -30.27 12.69
N HIS A 171 -9.62 -30.85 11.83
CA HIS A 171 -9.24 -32.26 11.93
C HIS A 171 -8.45 -32.58 13.20
N GLU A 172 -7.51 -31.72 13.60
CA GLU A 172 -6.79 -31.88 14.87
C GLU A 172 -7.72 -31.80 16.08
N MET A 173 -8.71 -30.90 16.05
CA MET A 173 -9.72 -30.77 17.09
C MET A 173 -10.61 -32.02 17.17
N GLU A 174 -11.06 -32.56 16.03
CA GLU A 174 -11.82 -33.81 15.98
C GLU A 174 -11.02 -34.98 16.56
N THR A 175 -9.74 -35.08 16.20
CA THR A 175 -8.84 -36.10 16.72
C THR A 175 -8.67 -35.98 18.24
N THR A 176 -8.57 -34.74 18.73
CA THR A 176 -8.49 -34.42 20.16
C THR A 176 -9.79 -34.79 20.87
N GLN A 177 -10.95 -34.51 20.27
CA GLN A 177 -12.26 -34.89 20.81
C GLN A 177 -12.40 -36.42 20.92
N ASN A 178 -12.05 -37.17 19.88
CA ASN A 178 -12.09 -38.63 19.88
C ASN A 178 -11.18 -39.24 20.97
N ARG A 179 -10.00 -38.64 21.19
CA ARG A 179 -9.10 -39.02 22.29
C ARG A 179 -9.72 -38.69 23.64
N MET A 180 -10.30 -37.50 23.80
CA MET A 180 -10.98 -37.09 25.03
C MET A 180 -12.15 -38.02 25.37
N ASP A 181 -12.99 -38.38 24.39
CA ASP A 181 -14.09 -39.33 24.56
C ASP A 181 -13.59 -40.72 24.99
N THR A 182 -12.49 -41.17 24.41
CA THR A 182 -11.84 -42.43 24.81
C THR A 182 -11.36 -42.36 26.26
N LEU A 183 -10.76 -41.24 26.66
CA LEU A 183 -10.31 -41.00 28.03
C LEU A 183 -11.49 -40.95 29.00
N LEU A 184 -12.57 -40.25 28.65
CA LEU A 184 -13.81 -40.18 29.45
C LEU A 184 -14.43 -41.57 29.63
N ARG A 185 -14.49 -42.39 28.59
CA ARG A 185 -14.96 -43.78 28.67
C ARG A 185 -14.08 -44.64 29.58
N LYS A 186 -12.75 -44.50 29.49
CA LYS A 186 -11.81 -45.19 30.37
C LYS A 186 -12.00 -44.76 31.82
N MET A 187 -12.14 -43.47 32.10
CA MET A 187 -12.41 -42.96 33.45
C MET A 187 -13.74 -43.50 34.00
N ALA A 188 -14.82 -43.46 33.22
CA ALA A 188 -16.10 -44.03 33.63
C ALA A 188 -16.00 -45.53 33.95
N LYS A 189 -15.21 -46.29 33.17
CA LYS A 189 -14.96 -47.72 33.42
C LYS A 189 -14.14 -47.93 34.71
N VAL A 190 -13.07 -47.17 34.92
CA VAL A 190 -12.25 -47.23 36.15
C VAL A 190 -13.10 -46.89 37.37
N THR A 191 -13.92 -45.83 37.31
CA THR A 191 -14.84 -45.46 38.39
C THR A 191 -15.82 -46.59 38.69
N LYS A 192 -16.44 -47.20 37.67
CA LYS A 192 -17.35 -48.35 37.86
C LYS A 192 -16.65 -49.60 38.41
N MET A 193 -15.40 -49.85 38.01
CA MET A 193 -14.60 -50.97 38.53
C MET A 193 -14.18 -50.73 39.98
N SER A 194 -13.81 -49.50 40.35
CA SER A 194 -13.48 -49.09 41.71
C SER A 194 -14.69 -49.21 42.65
N SER A 195 -15.90 -48.88 42.19
CA SER A 195 -17.13 -49.03 42.98
C SER A 195 -17.62 -50.48 43.11
N GLY A 196 -17.06 -51.42 42.34
CA GLY A 196 -17.57 -52.79 42.19
C GLY A 196 -16.77 -53.88 42.90
N THR A 197 -15.64 -53.57 43.52
CA THR A 197 -14.89 -54.52 44.36
C THR A 197 -15.32 -54.36 45.81
N PRO A 198 -16.12 -55.28 46.40
CA PRO A 198 -16.25 -55.33 47.84
C PRO A 198 -14.87 -55.72 48.37
N THR A 199 -14.25 -54.84 49.15
CA THR A 199 -13.09 -55.17 49.97
C THR A 199 -13.51 -56.33 50.87
N VAL A 200 -13.22 -57.57 50.46
CA VAL A 200 -13.36 -58.74 51.32
C VAL A 200 -12.22 -58.61 52.33
N VAL A 201 -12.52 -57.93 53.44
CA VAL A 201 -11.69 -57.96 54.64
C VAL A 201 -11.77 -59.40 55.16
N ARG A 202 -10.87 -60.26 54.68
CA ARG A 202 -10.60 -61.55 55.33
C ARG A 202 -9.93 -61.24 56.66
N HIS A 203 -10.74 -61.16 57.71
CA HIS A 203 -10.27 -61.45 59.07
C HIS A 203 -9.85 -62.92 59.10
N LEU A 204 -8.55 -63.17 59.27
CA LEU A 204 -8.04 -64.45 59.72
C LEU A 204 -7.05 -64.18 60.86
N TYR A 205 -7.49 -64.70 62.03
CA TYR A 205 -6.84 -65.01 63.30
C TYR A 205 -5.36 -64.69 63.49
#